data_AF-A0A958Q3A1-F1
#
_entry.id   AF-A0A958Q3A1-F1
#
_cell.length_a   1.000
_cell.length_b   1.000
_cell.length_c   1.000
_cell.angle_alpha   90.00
_cell.angle_beta   90.00
_cell.angle_gamma   90.00
#
_symmetry.space_group_name_H-M   'P 1'
#
loop_
_entity.id
_entity.type
_entity.pdbx_description
1 polymer ?
#
loop_
_entity_poly.entity_id
_entity_poly.type
_entity_poly.pdbx_seq_one_letter_code
_entity_poly.pdbx_strand_id
1 'polypeptide(L)'
;MRKSFLLVVGLSLFTMLSACGGGSGTQSNGTVLAGSNGQMIRVLSPSEGAMFAPGAEIQLQLETENFMLAVPFNLRALLRHGVSSDSAELEALEQAAIDQGYVEASHDHSDEEGHSDEEEDVTDDHSVGETSESEESHEHEHGTDADHSHDSDAMNHTADEGHYHIYLDDASGTDAHLTAWTTEVTYQLPEGVSPGTHSLRIELRDNSHVLVGAETVFFFEIEE
;
A
#
# COMPACT_ATOMS: atom_id res chain seq x y z
N MET A 1 1.30 50.51 29.15
CA MET A 1 2.48 49.82 28.57
C MET A 1 1.98 48.61 27.80
N ARG A 2 1.93 48.68 26.46
CA ARG A 2 1.48 47.57 25.61
C ARG A 2 2.73 46.89 25.05
N LYS A 3 2.93 45.61 25.38
CA LYS A 3 4.01 44.77 24.85
C LYS A 3 3.57 44.24 23.49
N SER A 4 4.19 44.72 22.42
CA SER A 4 4.02 44.16 21.08
C SER A 4 4.82 42.86 21.00
N PHE A 5 4.13 41.73 20.84
CA PHE A 5 4.73 40.46 20.44
C PHE A 5 4.96 40.52 18.94
N LEU A 6 6.23 40.51 18.53
CA LEU A 6 6.63 40.40 17.14
C LEU A 6 6.72 38.91 16.81
N LEU A 7 5.71 38.38 16.13
CA LEU A 7 5.70 37.01 15.59
C LEU A 7 6.61 36.99 14.36
N VAL A 8 7.79 36.39 14.49
CA VAL A 8 8.69 36.12 13.36
C VAL A 8 8.21 34.82 12.73
N VAL A 9 7.44 34.92 11.65
CA VAL A 9 7.12 33.77 10.79
C VAL A 9 8.36 33.51 9.95
N GLY A 10 9.16 32.52 10.36
CA GLY A 10 10.27 31.99 9.59
C GLY A 10 9.73 31.25 8.37
N LEU A 11 9.59 31.98 7.26
CA LEU A 11 9.33 31.39 5.95
C LEU A 11 10.61 30.67 5.51
N SER A 12 10.72 29.38 5.85
CA SER A 12 11.76 28.50 5.28
C SER A 12 11.47 28.34 3.80
N LEU A 13 12.13 29.17 3.00
CA LEU A 13 12.16 29.09 1.55
C LEU A 13 13.07 27.90 1.17
N PHE A 14 12.52 26.69 1.18
CA PHE A 14 13.21 25.52 0.64
C PHE A 14 13.33 25.73 -0.88
N THR A 15 14.51 26.18 -1.29
CA THR A 15 14.80 26.47 -2.69
C THR A 15 15.11 25.14 -3.34
N MET A 16 14.08 24.48 -3.88
CA MET A 16 14.22 23.36 -4.80
C MET A 16 14.94 23.89 -6.04
N LEU A 17 16.27 23.85 -6.02
CA LEU A 17 17.12 24.14 -7.16
C LEU A 17 17.03 22.95 -8.12
N SER A 18 15.88 22.77 -8.76
CA SER A 18 15.71 21.80 -9.82
C SER A 18 16.55 22.29 -11.00
N ALA A 19 17.72 21.69 -11.17
CA ALA A 19 18.59 21.90 -12.31
C ALA A 19 17.88 21.37 -13.57
N CYS A 20 17.07 22.21 -14.20
CA CYS A 20 16.37 21.91 -15.44
C CYS A 20 17.38 21.89 -16.60
N GLY A 21 18.08 20.76 -16.75
CA GLY A 21 18.82 20.41 -17.95
C GLY A 21 17.85 19.96 -19.03
N GLY A 22 17.45 20.88 -19.90
CA GLY A 22 16.52 20.64 -21.01
C GLY A 22 17.08 19.69 -22.08
N GLY A 23 17.00 18.38 -21.82
CA GLY A 23 17.14 17.34 -22.82
C GLY A 23 15.79 16.70 -23.06
N SER A 24 15.11 17.07 -24.14
CA SER A 24 13.90 16.38 -24.63
C SER A 24 14.30 15.04 -25.27
N GLY A 25 14.80 14.12 -24.44
CA GLY A 25 14.83 12.71 -24.73
C GLY A 25 13.60 12.11 -24.06
N THR A 26 12.88 11.24 -24.75
CA THR A 26 11.88 10.37 -24.13
C THR A 26 12.60 9.50 -23.11
N GLN A 27 12.76 10.00 -21.88
CA GLN A 27 13.20 9.21 -20.75
C GLN A 27 12.02 8.33 -20.37
N SER A 28 12.05 7.08 -20.78
CA SER A 28 11.21 6.07 -20.14
C SER A 28 11.71 5.95 -18.70
N ASN A 29 11.01 6.56 -17.77
CA ASN A 29 11.25 6.39 -16.34
C ASN A 29 10.84 4.96 -15.97
N GLY A 30 11.82 4.08 -15.76
CA GLY A 30 11.61 2.75 -15.21
C GLY A 30 11.27 1.64 -16.20
N THR A 31 11.39 0.41 -15.70
CA THR A 31 11.01 -0.81 -16.41
C THR A 31 9.54 -1.07 -16.17
N VAL A 32 8.73 -1.03 -17.24
CA VAL A 32 7.28 -1.28 -17.20
C VAL A 32 7.00 -2.72 -17.60
N LEU A 33 6.37 -3.49 -16.71
CA LEU A 33 5.82 -4.80 -17.02
C LEU A 33 4.31 -4.68 -17.16
N ALA A 34 3.81 -5.03 -18.35
CA ALA A 34 2.39 -5.01 -18.64
C ALA A 34 1.69 -6.23 -18.01
N GLY A 35 0.52 -5.98 -17.43
CA GLY A 35 -0.36 -7.00 -16.88
C GLY A 35 -1.00 -7.87 -17.97
N SER A 36 -1.63 -8.95 -17.51
CA SER A 36 -2.18 -9.99 -18.40
C SER A 36 -3.28 -9.49 -19.35
N ASN A 37 -4.00 -8.41 -19.01
CA ASN A 37 -4.98 -7.79 -19.90
C ASN A 37 -4.48 -6.46 -20.50
N GLY A 38 -3.16 -6.23 -20.51
CA GLY A 38 -2.57 -4.99 -21.03
C GLY A 38 -2.71 -3.80 -20.08
N GLN A 39 -2.96 -4.05 -18.79
CA GLN A 39 -2.83 -3.02 -17.76
C GLN A 39 -1.38 -2.57 -17.68
N MET A 40 -1.14 -1.27 -17.50
CA MET A 40 0.20 -0.74 -17.27
C MET A 40 0.17 0.28 -16.15
N ILE A 41 1.29 0.40 -15.45
CA ILE A 41 1.59 1.46 -14.51
C ILE A 41 2.98 2.03 -14.85
N ARG A 42 3.15 3.34 -14.77
CA ARG A 42 4.41 4.04 -15.04
C ARG A 42 4.65 5.14 -14.02
N VAL A 43 5.91 5.41 -13.71
CA VAL A 43 6.32 6.55 -12.89
C VAL A 43 6.66 7.72 -13.83
N LEU A 44 5.95 8.84 -13.73
CA LEU A 44 6.21 10.07 -14.47
C LEU A 44 7.21 10.98 -13.76
N SER A 45 7.16 11.00 -12.42
CA SER A 45 8.06 11.75 -11.56
C SER A 45 8.26 10.96 -10.27
N PRO A 46 9.48 10.96 -9.68
CA PRO A 46 10.71 11.60 -10.16
C PRO A 46 11.32 10.91 -11.41
N SER A 47 12.35 11.52 -12.00
CA SER A 47 13.12 10.89 -13.08
C SER A 47 14.02 9.78 -12.56
N GLU A 48 14.27 8.75 -13.36
CA GLU A 48 15.16 7.64 -12.99
C GLU A 48 16.57 8.13 -12.62
N GLY A 49 17.13 7.57 -11.54
CA GLY A 49 18.41 8.00 -10.96
C GLY A 49 18.36 9.33 -10.19
N ALA A 50 17.17 9.78 -9.78
CA ALA A 50 17.05 10.91 -8.87
C ALA A 50 17.77 10.65 -7.54
N MET A 51 18.36 11.68 -6.96
CA MET A 51 19.08 11.62 -5.68
C MET A 51 18.17 12.12 -4.56
N PHE A 52 18.14 11.42 -3.44
CA PHE A 52 17.40 11.81 -2.24
C PHE A 52 18.26 11.69 -0.98
N ALA A 53 17.96 12.52 0.02
CA ALA A 53 18.51 12.34 1.36
C ALA A 53 17.71 11.24 2.10
N PRO A 54 18.32 10.52 3.07
CA PRO A 54 17.58 9.66 3.98
C PRO A 54 16.43 10.43 4.66
N GLY A 55 15.26 9.82 4.81
CA GLY A 55 14.09 10.50 5.38
C GLY A 55 13.42 11.54 4.48
N ALA A 56 13.80 11.64 3.20
CA ALA A 56 13.15 12.58 2.28
C ALA A 56 11.71 12.16 1.90
N GLU A 57 10.86 13.16 1.66
CA GLU A 57 9.56 12.96 1.00
C GLU A 57 9.74 12.92 -0.53
N ILE A 58 9.27 11.85 -1.15
CA ILE A 58 9.30 11.66 -2.61
C ILE A 58 7.89 11.87 -3.17
N GLN A 59 7.72 12.89 -4.01
CA GLN A 59 6.46 13.07 -4.74
C GLN A 59 6.44 12.19 -5.99
N LEU A 60 5.58 11.18 -5.96
CA LEU A 60 5.34 10.27 -7.06
C LEU A 60 4.17 10.76 -7.91
N GLN A 61 4.41 10.87 -9.22
CA GLN A 61 3.35 11.02 -10.21
C GLN A 61 3.31 9.77 -11.06
N LEU A 62 2.14 9.15 -11.18
CA LEU A 62 1.93 7.87 -11.81
C LEU A 62 0.97 8.02 -13.00
N GLU A 63 1.16 7.16 -13.99
CA GLU A 63 0.24 6.99 -15.11
C GLU A 63 -0.22 5.53 -15.15
N THR A 64 -1.52 5.31 -15.30
CA THR A 64 -2.10 3.97 -15.47
C THR A 64 -2.81 3.88 -16.81
N GLU A 65 -2.64 2.76 -17.51
CA GLU A 65 -3.38 2.44 -18.73
C GLU A 65 -4.19 1.16 -18.53
N ASN A 66 -5.43 1.15 -19.05
CA ASN A 66 -6.38 0.02 -18.94
C ASN A 66 -6.64 -0.45 -17.49
N PHE A 67 -6.41 0.43 -16.51
CA PHE A 67 -6.67 0.17 -15.11
C PHE A 67 -7.24 1.42 -14.44
N MET A 68 -8.36 1.27 -13.74
CA MET A 68 -9.02 2.33 -13.01
C MET A 68 -8.61 2.27 -11.54
N LEU A 69 -7.92 3.30 -11.06
CA LEU A 69 -7.70 3.45 -9.64
C LEU A 69 -9.04 3.71 -8.94
N ALA A 70 -9.51 2.71 -8.21
CA ALA A 70 -10.78 2.71 -7.52
C ALA A 70 -10.63 3.49 -6.22
N VAL A 71 -11.08 4.75 -6.19
CA VAL A 71 -11.28 5.45 -4.91
C VAL A 71 -12.12 4.57 -3.99
N PRO A 72 -11.74 4.43 -2.71
CA PRO A 72 -12.43 3.53 -1.79
C PRO A 72 -13.90 3.88 -1.73
N PHE A 73 -14.70 2.85 -1.48
CA PHE A 73 -16.13 3.03 -1.30
C PHE A 73 -16.48 4.04 -0.21
N ASN A 74 -15.63 4.22 0.81
CA ASN A 74 -15.82 5.21 1.88
C ASN A 74 -15.73 6.65 1.34
N LEU A 75 -14.82 6.95 0.40
CA LEU A 75 -14.75 8.26 -0.25
C LEU A 75 -15.92 8.46 -1.22
N ARG A 76 -16.36 7.39 -1.90
CA ARG A 76 -17.56 7.44 -2.75
C ARG A 76 -18.84 7.66 -1.94
N ALA A 77 -18.93 7.18 -0.70
CA ALA A 77 -20.04 7.46 0.21
C ALA A 77 -20.04 8.93 0.66
N LEU A 78 -18.86 9.46 1.03
CA LEU A 78 -18.66 10.87 1.35
C LEU A 78 -19.02 11.80 0.18
N LEU A 79 -18.64 11.45 -1.05
CA LEU A 79 -18.98 12.24 -2.25
C LEU A 79 -20.46 12.15 -2.63
N ARG A 80 -21.14 11.02 -2.37
CA ARG A 80 -22.56 10.85 -2.71
C ARG A 80 -23.52 11.45 -1.71
N HIS A 81 -23.18 11.45 -0.42
CA HIS A 81 -24.13 11.88 0.62
C HIS A 81 -24.12 13.38 0.91
N GLY A 82 -23.19 14.14 0.31
CA GLY A 82 -22.96 15.53 0.68
C GLY A 82 -22.33 15.56 2.07
N VAL A 83 -21.28 16.35 2.22
CA VAL A 83 -20.53 16.50 3.49
C VAL A 83 -21.52 16.65 4.65
N SER A 84 -21.65 15.61 5.47
CA SER A 84 -22.44 15.67 6.70
C SER A 84 -21.82 16.76 7.56
N SER A 85 -22.65 17.67 8.08
CA SER A 85 -22.20 18.70 9.02
C SER A 85 -21.87 18.12 10.40
N ASP A 86 -22.11 16.82 10.61
CA ASP A 86 -21.93 16.15 11.88
C ASP A 86 -20.47 15.70 12.04
N SER A 87 -19.77 16.33 12.97
CA SER A 87 -18.35 16.10 13.22
C SER A 87 -18.06 14.67 13.70
N ALA A 88 -19.02 14.01 14.35
CA ALA A 88 -18.84 12.64 14.84
C ALA A 88 -18.83 11.61 13.69
N GLU A 89 -19.62 11.84 12.63
CA GLU A 89 -19.58 10.98 11.44
C GLU A 89 -18.29 11.20 10.64
N LEU A 90 -17.77 12.43 10.62
CA LEU A 90 -16.47 12.75 10.02
C LEU A 90 -15.31 12.06 10.76
N GLU A 91 -15.28 12.12 12.10
CA GLU A 91 -14.23 11.44 12.90
C GLU A 91 -14.28 9.91 12.74
N ALA A 92 -15.47 9.31 12.68
CA ALA A 92 -15.61 7.87 12.47
C ALA A 92 -15.16 7.45 11.06
N LEU A 93 -15.43 8.27 10.04
CA LEU A 93 -14.98 8.04 8.67
C LEU A 93 -13.47 8.26 8.50
N GLU A 94 -12.91 9.23 9.22
CA GLU A 94 -11.48 9.48 9.28
C GLU A 94 -10.75 8.32 9.98
N GLN A 95 -11.25 7.84 11.12
CA GLN A 95 -10.69 6.66 11.79
C GLN A 95 -10.81 5.39 10.95
N ALA A 96 -11.92 5.20 10.22
CA ALA A 96 -12.06 4.07 9.30
C ALA A 96 -11.15 4.18 8.06
N ALA A 97 -10.82 5.41 7.63
CA ALA A 97 -9.83 5.65 6.61
C ALA A 97 -8.42 5.36 7.15
N ILE A 98 -8.10 5.80 8.38
CA ILE A 98 -6.84 5.51 9.08
C ILE A 98 -6.64 4.00 9.26
N ASP A 99 -7.63 3.27 9.75
CA ASP A 99 -7.57 1.82 9.95
C ASP A 99 -7.40 1.04 8.63
N GLN A 100 -7.77 1.65 7.49
CA GLN A 100 -7.56 1.12 6.14
C GLN A 100 -6.29 1.67 5.46
N GLY A 101 -5.45 2.42 6.18
CA GLY A 101 -4.18 2.93 5.68
C GLY A 101 -4.30 4.15 4.74
N TYR A 102 -5.43 4.86 4.72
CA TYR A 102 -5.59 6.09 3.93
C TYR A 102 -4.90 7.30 4.54
N VAL A 103 -4.73 7.30 5.84
CA VAL A 103 -3.98 8.28 6.61
C VAL A 103 -3.20 7.42 7.57
N GLU A 104 -1.87 7.36 7.42
CA GLU A 104 -1.07 6.66 8.43
C GLU A 104 -1.42 7.30 9.77
N ALA A 105 -2.00 6.50 10.69
CA ALA A 105 -2.01 6.86 12.09
C ALA A 105 -0.56 7.18 12.40
N SER A 106 -0.26 8.44 12.75
CA SER A 106 1.06 8.80 13.25
C SER A 106 1.39 7.77 14.32
N HIS A 107 2.37 6.91 14.02
CA HIS A 107 2.80 5.82 14.86
C HIS A 107 3.43 6.45 16.10
N ASP A 108 2.60 6.80 17.07
CA ASP A 108 3.07 7.23 18.39
C ASP A 108 3.54 5.96 19.09
N HIS A 109 4.83 5.66 18.88
CA HIS A 109 5.61 4.77 19.73
C HIS A 109 5.64 5.35 21.15
N SER A 110 4.52 5.25 21.85
CA SER A 110 4.49 5.31 23.30
C SER A 110 4.76 3.89 23.80
N ASP A 111 6.06 3.64 23.96
CA ASP A 111 6.58 2.60 24.83
C ASP A 111 5.98 2.80 26.24
N GLU A 112 4.92 2.07 26.57
CA GLU A 112 4.56 1.81 27.97
C GLU A 112 4.86 0.34 28.29
N GLU A 113 6.10 0.15 28.74
CA GLU A 113 6.40 -0.42 30.05
C GLU A 113 5.55 -1.63 30.49
N GLY A 114 6.15 -2.81 30.36
CA GLY A 114 6.27 -3.73 31.49
C GLY A 114 5.09 -4.64 31.78
N HIS A 115 5.25 -5.93 31.45
CA HIS A 115 4.95 -6.98 32.41
C HIS A 115 5.96 -8.11 32.28
N SER A 116 6.84 -8.17 33.28
CA SER A 116 7.69 -9.31 33.58
C SER A 116 6.87 -10.43 34.20
N ASP A 117 7.44 -11.63 34.04
CA ASP A 117 7.23 -12.83 34.85
C ASP A 117 5.91 -13.56 34.63
N GLU A 118 6.01 -14.72 33.97
CA GLU A 118 5.66 -15.98 34.63
C GLU A 118 6.28 -17.15 33.86
N GLU A 119 7.24 -17.79 34.53
CA GLU A 119 7.78 -19.10 34.17
C GLU A 119 6.72 -20.16 34.44
N GLU A 120 6.26 -20.90 33.41
CA GLU A 120 5.72 -22.25 33.64
C GLU A 120 6.25 -23.26 32.60
N ASP A 121 7.15 -24.08 33.13
CA ASP A 121 7.53 -25.42 32.71
C ASP A 121 6.31 -26.34 32.62
N VAL A 122 5.96 -26.81 31.42
CA VAL A 122 5.21 -28.05 31.25
C VAL A 122 5.78 -28.84 30.07
N THR A 123 6.55 -29.86 30.44
CA THR A 123 6.85 -31.04 29.63
C THR A 123 5.56 -31.79 29.28
N ASP A 124 5.30 -32.09 28.01
CA ASP A 124 4.53 -33.28 27.66
C ASP A 124 5.05 -33.95 26.38
N ASP A 125 5.69 -35.08 26.62
CA ASP A 125 6.09 -36.14 25.71
C ASP A 125 4.86 -36.97 25.32
N HIS A 126 4.55 -37.03 24.02
CA HIS A 126 3.75 -38.11 23.46
C HIS A 126 4.41 -38.69 22.20
N SER A 127 5.42 -39.53 22.44
CA SER A 127 5.42 -40.97 22.11
C SER A 127 4.37 -41.49 21.10
N VAL A 128 4.89 -41.98 19.97
CA VAL A 128 4.48 -43.09 19.07
C VAL A 128 3.00 -43.50 18.90
N GLY A 129 2.61 -43.67 17.63
CA GLY A 129 1.46 -44.47 17.23
C GLY A 129 1.51 -44.84 15.75
N GLU A 130 1.99 -46.05 15.47
CA GLU A 130 2.03 -46.68 14.15
C GLU A 130 0.64 -46.96 13.55
N THR A 131 0.63 -47.08 12.21
CA THR A 131 -0.20 -47.97 11.38
C THR A 131 -1.71 -48.01 11.61
N SER A 132 -2.47 -47.78 10.54
CA SER A 132 -3.59 -48.66 10.17
C SER A 132 -4.05 -48.35 8.75
N GLU A 133 -3.74 -49.29 7.87
CA GLU A 133 -4.44 -49.52 6.61
C GLU A 133 -5.88 -49.91 6.95
N SER A 134 -6.88 -49.26 6.38
CA SER A 134 -8.27 -49.70 6.44
C SER A 134 -8.99 -49.25 5.19
N GLU A 135 -9.05 -50.17 4.24
CA GLU A 135 -10.00 -50.19 3.14
C GLU A 135 -11.39 -50.44 3.72
N GLU A 136 -12.29 -49.44 3.74
CA GLU A 136 -13.73 -49.70 3.81
C GLU A 136 -14.49 -48.71 2.92
N SER A 137 -14.89 -49.23 1.77
CA SER A 137 -15.91 -48.73 0.86
C SER A 137 -17.21 -48.44 1.60
N HIS A 138 -17.58 -47.16 1.71
CA HIS A 138 -18.92 -46.74 2.07
C HIS A 138 -19.57 -46.06 0.86
N GLU A 139 -20.40 -46.85 0.20
CA GLU A 139 -21.28 -46.45 -0.89
C GLU A 139 -22.47 -45.73 -0.26
N HIS A 140 -22.37 -44.41 -0.14
CA HIS A 140 -23.52 -43.56 0.19
C HIS A 140 -24.10 -42.99 -1.10
N GLU A 141 -24.95 -43.79 -1.73
CA GLU A 141 -25.99 -43.26 -2.62
C GLU A 141 -27.00 -42.51 -1.77
N HIS A 142 -26.95 -41.17 -1.81
CA HIS A 142 -28.06 -40.34 -1.35
C HIS A 142 -28.32 -39.22 -2.35
N GLY A 143 -29.13 -39.59 -3.36
CA GLY A 143 -30.32 -38.90 -3.82
C GLY A 143 -30.36 -37.37 -3.84
N THR A 144 -30.59 -36.88 -5.06
CA THR A 144 -31.40 -35.72 -5.46
C THR A 144 -30.78 -34.34 -5.25
N ASP A 145 -29.98 -33.91 -6.22
CA ASP A 145 -30.38 -32.95 -7.27
C ASP A 145 -31.30 -31.79 -6.85
N ALA A 146 -30.98 -31.13 -5.74
CA ALA A 146 -31.32 -29.73 -5.56
C ALA A 146 -30.12 -28.94 -6.09
N ASP A 147 -30.21 -28.59 -7.37
CA ASP A 147 -29.35 -27.65 -8.10
C ASP A 147 -29.35 -26.30 -7.37
N HIS A 148 -28.58 -26.24 -6.29
CA HIS A 148 -28.13 -25.00 -5.69
C HIS A 148 -26.94 -24.57 -6.54
N SER A 149 -27.25 -24.09 -7.75
CA SER A 149 -26.43 -23.09 -8.41
C SER A 149 -26.38 -21.90 -7.47
N HIS A 150 -25.49 -21.98 -6.48
CA HIS A 150 -24.90 -20.83 -5.86
C HIS A 150 -24.25 -20.09 -7.05
N ASP A 151 -25.03 -19.22 -7.68
CA ASP A 151 -24.61 -17.84 -7.92
C ASP A 151 -24.13 -17.32 -6.56
N SER A 152 -23.02 -17.86 -6.06
CA SER A 152 -22.12 -17.12 -5.20
C SER A 152 -21.82 -15.95 -6.08
N ASP A 153 -22.43 -14.81 -5.74
CA ASP A 153 -22.16 -13.51 -6.31
C ASP A 153 -20.66 -13.47 -6.58
N ALA A 154 -20.31 -13.84 -7.80
CA ALA A 154 -19.00 -13.71 -8.34
C ALA A 154 -18.95 -12.22 -8.50
N MET A 155 -18.63 -11.56 -7.39
CA MET A 155 -18.12 -10.23 -7.32
C MET A 155 -17.04 -10.30 -8.36
N ASN A 156 -17.44 -9.84 -9.55
CA ASN A 156 -16.62 -9.82 -10.71
C ASN A 156 -15.58 -8.79 -10.33
N HIS A 157 -14.54 -9.26 -9.64
CA HIS A 157 -13.34 -8.51 -9.36
C HIS A 157 -12.77 -8.28 -10.73
N THR A 158 -13.29 -7.25 -11.39
CA THR A 158 -12.80 -6.85 -12.69
C THR A 158 -11.36 -6.47 -12.43
N ALA A 159 -10.44 -7.24 -12.99
CA ALA A 159 -8.99 -7.01 -12.92
C ALA A 159 -8.57 -5.66 -13.55
N ASP A 160 -9.54 -4.81 -13.91
CA ASP A 160 -9.39 -3.53 -14.55
C ASP A 160 -9.66 -2.37 -13.56
N GLU A 161 -9.95 -2.64 -12.28
CA GLU A 161 -10.02 -1.63 -11.22
C GLU A 161 -9.38 -2.08 -9.91
N GLY A 162 -8.85 -1.13 -9.14
CA GLY A 162 -8.26 -1.40 -7.83
C GLY A 162 -7.31 -0.31 -7.35
N HIS A 163 -6.16 -0.70 -6.84
CA HIS A 163 -5.18 0.18 -6.20
C HIS A 163 -3.76 -0.30 -6.48
N TYR A 164 -2.76 0.34 -5.86
CA TYR A 164 -1.39 -0.11 -5.98
C TYR A 164 -0.67 -0.15 -4.64
N HIS A 165 0.32 -1.04 -4.56
CA HIS A 165 1.25 -1.15 -3.45
C HIS A 165 2.63 -0.63 -3.89
N ILE A 166 3.34 0.04 -2.99
CA ILE A 166 4.73 0.47 -3.15
C ILE A 166 5.61 -0.34 -2.19
N TYR A 167 6.67 -0.92 -2.75
CA TYR A 167 7.70 -1.66 -2.02
C TYR A 167 9.06 -0.98 -2.20
N LEU A 168 9.88 -0.97 -1.16
CA LEU A 168 11.27 -0.54 -1.20
C LEU A 168 12.18 -1.76 -1.35
N ASP A 169 13.08 -1.72 -2.32
CA ASP A 169 14.07 -2.76 -2.62
C ASP A 169 13.44 -4.16 -2.77
N ASP A 170 13.89 -5.12 -1.96
CA ASP A 170 13.46 -6.52 -1.98
C ASP A 170 12.18 -6.78 -1.18
N ALA A 171 11.56 -5.75 -0.58
CA ALA A 171 10.32 -5.89 0.17
C ALA A 171 9.20 -6.45 -0.72
N SER A 172 8.32 -7.28 -0.16
CA SER A 172 7.26 -7.96 -0.91
C SER A 172 6.12 -8.47 -0.03
N GLY A 173 5.02 -8.89 -0.66
CA GLY A 173 3.91 -9.54 0.03
C GLY A 173 3.14 -8.56 0.92
N THR A 174 3.11 -8.82 2.22
CA THR A 174 2.45 -7.97 3.21
C THR A 174 3.32 -6.80 3.69
N ASP A 175 4.59 -6.76 3.27
CA ASP A 175 5.56 -5.73 3.64
C ASP A 175 5.52 -4.53 2.65
N ALA A 176 4.31 -4.15 2.25
CA ALA A 176 4.13 -2.96 1.44
C ALA A 176 4.35 -1.72 2.31
N HIS A 177 5.23 -0.82 1.89
CA HIS A 177 5.47 0.42 2.61
C HIS A 177 4.32 1.41 2.44
N LEU A 178 3.62 1.37 1.30
CA LEU A 178 2.49 2.26 1.04
C LEU A 178 1.45 1.60 0.16
N THR A 179 0.17 1.82 0.48
CA THR A 179 -0.98 1.46 -0.35
C THR A 179 -1.68 2.74 -0.79
N ALA A 180 -1.93 2.91 -2.10
CA ALA A 180 -2.57 4.12 -2.60
C ALA A 180 -3.51 3.91 -3.80
N TRP A 181 -4.38 4.91 -3.99
CA TRP A 181 -5.49 4.91 -4.94
C TRP A 181 -5.51 6.14 -5.85
N THR A 182 -4.47 6.97 -5.78
CA THR A 182 -4.34 8.22 -6.54
C THR A 182 -3.11 8.19 -7.44
N THR A 183 -3.15 8.91 -8.56
CA THR A 183 -1.99 9.03 -9.45
C THR A 183 -0.90 9.95 -8.90
N GLU A 184 -1.20 10.74 -7.86
CA GLU A 184 -0.23 11.56 -7.16
C GLU A 184 -0.18 11.12 -5.70
N VAL A 185 1.01 10.81 -5.19
CA VAL A 185 1.22 10.38 -3.80
C VAL A 185 2.56 10.87 -3.29
N THR A 186 2.62 11.21 -2.00
CA THR A 186 3.88 11.48 -1.30
C THR A 186 4.32 10.20 -0.59
N TYR A 187 5.49 9.71 -0.95
CA TYR A 187 6.12 8.56 -0.31
C TYR A 187 7.19 9.04 0.67
N GLN A 188 7.03 8.70 1.95
CA GLN A 188 8.01 9.01 2.98
C GLN A 188 9.09 7.94 2.98
N LEU A 189 10.31 8.32 2.63
CA LEU A 189 11.45 7.42 2.67
C LEU A 189 11.83 7.15 4.15
N PRO A 190 12.18 5.90 4.53
CA PRO A 190 12.65 5.62 5.89
C PRO A 190 13.93 6.40 6.22
N GLU A 191 14.07 6.90 7.46
CA GLU A 191 15.27 7.62 7.90
C GLU A 191 16.53 6.74 7.93
N GLY A 192 16.35 5.42 8.11
CA GLY A 192 17.43 4.43 8.22
C GLY A 192 17.86 3.78 6.90
N VAL A 193 17.41 4.29 5.74
CA VAL A 193 17.84 3.76 4.45
C VAL A 193 19.33 4.02 4.23
N SER A 194 20.06 3.01 3.79
CA SER A 194 21.51 3.13 3.53
C SER A 194 21.79 4.02 2.33
N PRO A 195 22.97 4.66 2.24
CA PRO A 195 23.43 5.28 0.99
C PRO A 195 23.60 4.27 -0.15
N GLY A 196 23.32 4.70 -1.38
CA GLY A 196 23.49 3.90 -2.61
C GLY A 196 22.23 3.79 -3.47
N THR A 197 22.26 2.86 -4.43
CA THR A 197 21.15 2.61 -5.36
C THR A 197 20.04 1.81 -4.70
N HIS A 198 18.83 2.32 -4.78
CA HIS A 198 17.60 1.70 -4.28
C HIS A 198 16.55 1.59 -5.39
N SER A 199 15.52 0.76 -5.15
CA SER A 199 14.39 0.62 -6.07
C SER A 199 13.05 0.78 -5.38
N LEU A 200 12.12 1.50 -6.00
CA LEU A 200 10.69 1.40 -5.68
C LEU A 200 10.01 0.49 -6.70
N ARG A 201 9.43 -0.61 -6.23
CA ARG A 201 8.54 -1.45 -7.03
C ARG A 201 7.09 -1.07 -6.75
N ILE A 202 6.33 -0.80 -7.80
CA ILE A 202 4.91 -0.41 -7.71
C ILE A 202 4.09 -1.45 -8.45
N GLU A 203 3.16 -2.09 -7.73
CA GLU A 203 2.36 -3.21 -8.24
C GLU A 203 0.88 -2.86 -8.24
N LEU A 204 0.18 -3.09 -9.36
CA LEU A 204 -1.28 -2.97 -9.43
C LEU A 204 -1.97 -4.16 -8.76
N ARG A 205 -2.91 -3.86 -7.87
CA ARG A 205 -3.74 -4.81 -7.12
C ARG A 205 -5.21 -4.56 -7.39
N ASP A 206 -5.99 -5.61 -7.56
CA ASP A 206 -7.45 -5.47 -7.66
C ASP A 206 -8.08 -5.10 -6.30
N ASN A 207 -9.40 -4.91 -6.26
CA ASN A 207 -10.12 -4.61 -5.02
C ASN A 207 -10.03 -5.72 -3.95
N SER A 208 -9.58 -6.92 -4.31
CA SER A 208 -9.34 -8.05 -3.41
C SER A 208 -7.86 -8.22 -3.05
N HIS A 209 -7.03 -7.20 -3.32
CA HIS A 209 -5.59 -7.17 -3.07
C HIS A 209 -4.80 -8.24 -3.86
N VAL A 210 -5.40 -8.82 -4.88
CA VAL A 210 -4.76 -9.81 -5.76
C VAL A 210 -3.94 -9.08 -6.81
N LEU A 211 -2.73 -9.58 -7.09
CA LEU A 211 -1.84 -9.02 -8.11
C LEU A 211 -2.46 -9.15 -9.51
N VAL A 212 -2.56 -8.03 -10.23
CA VAL A 212 -3.11 -7.96 -11.60
C VAL A 212 -2.02 -8.26 -12.66
N GLY A 213 -0.76 -8.33 -12.23
CA GLY A 213 0.41 -8.68 -13.04
C GLY A 213 1.08 -7.50 -13.74
N ALA A 214 0.57 -6.29 -13.54
CA ALA A 214 1.21 -5.05 -14.00
C ALA A 214 2.04 -4.45 -12.87
N GLU A 215 3.30 -4.15 -13.15
CA GLU A 215 4.21 -3.50 -12.21
C GLU A 215 5.21 -2.59 -12.92
N THR A 216 5.78 -1.66 -12.16
CA THR A 216 6.90 -0.85 -12.61
C THR A 216 7.97 -0.78 -11.53
N VAL A 217 9.23 -0.78 -11.95
CA VAL A 217 10.37 -0.59 -11.06
C VAL A 217 11.08 0.71 -11.41
N PHE A 218 11.29 1.53 -10.41
CA PHE A 218 11.95 2.82 -10.48
C PHE A 218 13.20 2.82 -9.61
N PHE A 219 14.36 3.17 -10.18
CA PHE A 219 15.63 3.23 -9.45
C PHE A 219 15.99 4.67 -9.08
N PHE A 220 16.51 4.84 -7.87
CA PHE A 220 16.98 6.12 -7.33
C PHE A 220 18.22 5.91 -6.46
N GLU A 221 18.85 7.00 -6.06
CA GLU A 221 20.08 7.00 -5.27
C GLU A 221 19.86 7.73 -3.95
N ILE A 222 20.46 7.21 -2.88
CA ILE A 222 20.53 7.85 -1.58
C ILE A 222 21.93 8.43 -1.35
N GLU A 223 21.96 9.71 -0.96
CA GLU A 223 23.20 10.43 -0.64
C GLU A 223 23.91 9.84 0.59
N GLU A 224 25.25 9.98 0.62
CA GLU A 224 26.10 9.62 1.78
C GLU A 224 25.94 10.57 2.98
#